data_AF-A0A162CS09-F1
#
_entry.id   AF-A0A162CS09-F1
#
_cell.length_a   1.000
_cell.length_b   1.000
_cell.length_c   1.000
_cell.angle_alpha   90.00
_cell.angle_beta   90.00
_cell.angle_gamma   90.00
#
_symmetry.space_group_name_H-M   'P 1'
#
loop_
_entity.id
_entity.type
_entity.pdbx_description
1 polymer ?
#
loop_
_entity_poly.entity_id
_entity_poly.type
_entity_poly.pdbx_seq_one_letter_code
_entity_poly.pdbx_strand_id
1 'polypeptide(L)' 'VLAVADQLGARLRRPCLVVNKSTVPVGTAERVADRIHMALARRDLAYSVPVASNPEFLKEGSAIDDFMRPDRII' A
#
# COMPACT_ATOMS: atom_id res chain seq x y z
N VAL A 1 -5.60 -5.92 -4.48
CA VAL A 1 -4.63 -4.81 -4.30
C VAL A 1 -4.51 -3.88 -5.52
N LEU A 2 -4.30 -4.39 -6.75
CA LEU A 2 -4.08 -3.52 -7.92
C LEU A 2 -5.27 -2.61 -8.27
N ALA A 3 -6.51 -3.11 -8.15
CA ALA A 3 -7.70 -2.27 -8.35
C ALA A 3 -7.76 -1.09 -7.35
N VAL A 4 -7.31 -1.30 -6.10
CA VAL A 4 -7.21 -0.22 -5.10
C VAL A 4 -6.08 0.76 -5.47
N ALA A 5 -4.96 0.27 -6.02
CA ALA A 5 -3.89 1.12 -6.53
C ALA A 5 -4.38 2.04 -7.67
N ASP A 6 -5.14 1.50 -8.62
CA ASP A 6 -5.78 2.28 -9.69
C ASP A 6 -6.72 3.36 -9.11
N GLN A 7 -7.53 2.99 -8.10
CA GLN A 7 -8.45 3.88 -7.41
C GLN A 7 -7.75 4.99 -6.60
N LEU A 8 -6.60 4.70 -5.99
CA LEU A 8 -5.76 5.67 -5.30
C LEU A 8 -5.18 6.66 -6.31
N GLY A 9 -4.53 6.17 -7.36
CA GLY A 9 -3.96 7.02 -8.41
C GLY A 9 -4.99 7.93 -9.11
N ALA A 10 -6.25 7.50 -9.21
CA ALA A 10 -7.34 8.32 -9.73
C ALA A 10 -7.81 9.45 -8.78
N ARG A 11 -7.56 9.33 -7.47
CA ARG A 11 -8.15 10.23 -6.45
C ARG A 11 -7.14 11.03 -5.66
N LEU A 12 -5.89 10.60 -5.57
CA LEU A 12 -4.84 11.32 -4.84
C LEU A 12 -4.68 12.74 -5.38
N ARG A 13 -4.53 13.71 -4.48
CA ARG A 13 -4.35 15.14 -4.81
C ARG A 13 -3.07 15.73 -4.24
N ARG A 14 -2.33 14.95 -3.47
CA ARG A 14 -1.08 15.34 -2.80
C ARG A 14 -0.19 14.12 -2.60
N PRO A 15 1.12 14.32 -2.40
CA PRO A 15 2.03 13.24 -2.04
C PRO A 15 1.59 12.54 -0.74
N CYS A 16 1.80 11.22 -0.69
CA CYS A 16 1.58 10.40 0.50
C CYS A 16 2.43 9.12 0.43
N LEU A 17 2.55 8.42 1.55
CA LEU A 17 3.05 7.04 1.60
C LEU A 17 1.88 6.06 1.44
N VAL A 18 2.02 5.07 0.56
CA VAL A 18 1.11 3.92 0.49
C VAL A 18 1.78 2.73 1.13
N VAL A 19 1.06 2.02 2.01
CA VAL A 19 1.59 0.87 2.73
C VAL A 19 0.76 -0.38 2.40
N ASN A 20 1.42 -1.39 1.84
CA ASN A 20 0.82 -2.68 1.58
C ASN A 20 0.85 -3.52 2.86
N LYS A 21 -0.33 -3.73 3.45
CA LYS A 21 -0.53 -4.64 4.58
C LYS A 21 -0.99 -6.04 4.16
N SER A 22 -1.71 -6.14 3.04
CA SER A 22 -2.19 -7.42 2.51
C SER A 22 -1.03 -8.37 2.21
N THR A 23 -1.21 -9.66 2.51
CA THR A 23 -0.31 -10.72 2.06
C THR A 23 -0.31 -10.81 0.54
N VAL A 24 0.80 -10.47 -0.08
CA VAL A 24 0.95 -10.39 -1.54
C VAL A 24 2.29 -11.00 -1.98
N PRO A 25 2.40 -11.48 -3.22
CA PRO A 25 3.68 -11.95 -3.76
C PRO A 25 4.74 -10.84 -3.77
N VAL A 26 6.01 -11.25 -3.70
CA VAL A 26 7.17 -10.37 -3.95
C VAL A 26 7.01 -9.66 -5.29
N GLY A 27 7.43 -8.40 -5.38
CA GLY A 27 7.26 -7.56 -6.58
C GLY A 27 5.93 -6.80 -6.63
N THR A 28 5.01 -7.04 -5.67
CA THR A 28 3.70 -6.37 -5.70
C THR A 28 3.78 -4.89 -5.32
N ALA A 29 4.74 -4.48 -4.50
CA ALA A 29 4.91 -3.08 -4.12
C ALA A 29 5.26 -2.21 -5.34
N GLU A 30 6.16 -2.69 -6.19
CA GLU A 30 6.55 -2.09 -7.46
C GLU A 30 5.35 -1.97 -8.39
N ARG A 31 4.57 -3.06 -8.55
CA ARG A 31 3.35 -3.04 -9.38
C ARG A 31 2.30 -2.04 -8.86
N VAL A 32 2.17 -1.89 -7.54
CA VAL A 32 1.26 -0.89 -6.94
C VAL A 32 1.76 0.52 -7.23
N ALA A 33 3.07 0.77 -7.11
CA ALA A 33 3.67 2.06 -7.42
C ALA A 33 3.44 2.44 -8.89
N ASP A 34 3.72 1.52 -9.81
CA ASP A 34 3.53 1.72 -11.26
C ASP A 34 2.08 2.09 -11.59
N ARG A 35 1.11 1.35 -11.02
CA ARG A 35 -0.32 1.61 -11.25
C ARG A 35 -0.73 3.01 -10.77
N ILE A 36 -0.25 3.42 -9.59
CA ILE A 36 -0.52 4.76 -9.06
C ILE A 36 0.10 5.83 -9.95
N HIS A 37 1.38 5.70 -10.31
CA HIS A 37 2.09 6.70 -11.11
C HIS A 37 1.54 6.81 -12.52
N MET A 38 1.16 5.71 -13.16
CA MET A 38 0.45 5.73 -14.45
C MET A 38 -0.86 6.53 -14.38
N ALA A 39 -1.63 6.38 -13.29
CA ALA A 39 -2.87 7.12 -13.11
C ALA A 39 -2.65 8.60 -12.77
N LEU A 40 -1.59 8.94 -12.04
CA LEU A 40 -1.19 10.33 -11.79
C LEU A 40 -0.73 11.01 -13.09
N ALA A 41 0.07 10.33 -13.91
CA ALA A 41 0.51 10.84 -15.21
C ALA A 41 -0.68 11.13 -16.15
N ARG A 42 -1.70 10.25 -16.19
CA ARG A 42 -2.95 10.50 -16.94
C ARG A 42 -3.72 11.74 -16.46
N ARG A 43 -3.44 12.22 -15.26
CA ARG A 43 -4.08 13.39 -14.63
C ARG A 43 -3.15 14.61 -14.63
N ASP A 44 -2.03 14.56 -15.35
CA ASP A 44 -1.00 15.60 -15.42
C ASP A 44 -0.43 15.99 -14.03
N LEU A 45 -0.30 14.99 -13.15
CA LEU A 45 0.28 15.15 -11.81
C LEU A 45 1.65 14.49 -11.75
N ALA A 46 2.67 15.26 -11.36
CA ALA A 46 4.08 14.86 -11.42
C ALA A 46 4.72 14.53 -10.06
N TYR A 47 3.93 14.34 -9.00
CA TYR A 47 4.50 13.96 -7.69
C TYR A 47 4.66 12.45 -7.54
N SER A 48 5.71 12.04 -6.83
CA SER A 48 5.97 10.64 -6.52
C SER A 48 5.16 10.18 -5.30
N VAL A 49 4.73 8.92 -5.37
CA VAL A 49 4.06 8.21 -4.26
C VAL A 49 4.92 6.99 -3.92
N PRO A 50 5.70 7.02 -2.82
CA PRO A 50 6.41 5.84 -2.35
C PRO A 50 5.45 4.77 -1.88
N VAL A 51 5.84 3.50 -2.08
CA VAL A 51 5.09 2.33 -1.64
C VAL A 51 5.98 1.50 -0.72
N ALA A 52 5.52 1.25 0.50
CA ALA A 52 6.18 0.37 1.47
C ALA A 52 5.38 -0.92 1.68
N SER A 53 6.04 -1.95 2.20
CA SER A 53 5.40 -3.18 2.68
C SER A 53 5.45 -3.18 4.20
N ASN A 54 4.32 -3.40 4.86
CA ASN A 54 4.22 -3.63 6.30
C ASN A 54 3.24 -4.80 6.49
N PRO A 55 3.71 -6.05 6.29
CA PRO A 55 2.87 -7.23 6.36
C PRO A 55 2.28 -7.39 7.76
N GLU A 56 1.15 -8.07 7.85
CA GLU A 56 0.48 -8.33 9.12
C GLU A 56 0.66 -9.78 9.59
N PHE A 57 0.70 -9.95 10.91
CA PHE A 57 0.91 -11.23 11.57
C PHE A 57 -0.18 -11.46 12.64
N LEU A 58 -1.43 -11.12 12.31
CA LEU A 58 -2.55 -11.17 13.25
C LEU A 58 -3.24 -12.54 13.18
N LYS A 59 -3.60 -13.09 14.32
CA LYS A 59 -4.41 -14.30 14.43
C LYS A 59 -5.90 -13.95 14.60
N GLU A 60 -6.76 -14.67 13.89
CA GLU A 60 -8.21 -14.57 14.08
C GLU A 60 -8.56 -14.89 15.55
N GLY A 61 -9.49 -14.11 16.13
CA GLY A 61 -9.86 -14.23 17.55
C GLY A 61 -8.93 -13.53 18.55
N SER A 62 -7.74 -13.06 18.15
CA SER A 62 -6.79 -12.33 19.02
C SER A 62 -6.13 -11.11 18.34
N ALA A 63 -6.70 -10.64 17.22
CA ALA A 63 -6.13 -9.60 16.37
C ALA A 63 -5.84 -8.26 17.08
N ILE A 64 -6.62 -7.90 18.11
CA ILE A 64 -6.38 -6.68 18.89
C ILE A 64 -5.08 -6.81 19.69
N ASP A 65 -4.92 -7.90 20.44
CA ASP A 65 -3.73 -8.13 21.26
C ASP A 65 -2.48 -8.29 20.40
N ASP A 66 -2.58 -9.06 19.30
CA ASP A 66 -1.47 -9.25 18.35
C ASP A 66 -1.05 -7.92 17.69
N PHE A 67 -2.00 -7.02 17.41
CA PHE A 67 -1.69 -5.71 16.83
C PHE A 67 -1.06 -4.76 17.84
N MET A 68 -1.50 -4.79 19.10
CA MET A 68 -1.03 -3.90 20.17
C MET A 68 0.28 -4.36 20.81
N ARG A 69 0.60 -5.66 20.75
CA ARG A 69 1.78 -6.27 21.38
C ARG A 69 2.48 -7.25 20.42
N PRO A 70 2.96 -6.79 19.26
CA PRO A 70 3.60 -7.67 18.28
C PRO A 70 4.97 -8.13 18.76
N ASP A 71 5.37 -9.35 18.39
CA ASP A 71 6.75 -9.83 18.61
C ASP A 71 7.77 -8.98 17.83
N ARG A 72 7.38 -8.49 16.64
CA ARG A 72 8.14 -7.58 15.77
C ARG A 72 7.24 -6.91 14.73
N ILE A 73 7.65 -5.75 14.25
CA ILE A 73 7.04 -5.06 13.10
C ILE A 73 8.05 -5.10 11.95
N ILE A 74 7.59 -5.48 10.76
CA ILE A 74 8.40 -5.59 9.54
C ILE A 74 8.10 -4.40 8.64
#